data_AF-A0A7X8J705-F1
#
_entry.id   AF-A0A7X8J705-F1
#
_cell.length_a   1.000
_cell.length_b   1.000
_cell.length_c   1.000
_cell.angle_alpha   90.00
_cell.angle_beta   90.00
_cell.angle_gamma   90.00
#
_symmetry.space_group_name_H-M   'P 1'
#
loop_
_entity.id
_entity.type
_entity.pdbx_description
1 polymer ?
#
loop_
_entity_poly.entity_id
_entity_poly.type
_entity_poly.pdbx_seq_one_letter_code
_entity_poly.pdbx_strand_id
1 'polypeptide(L)'
;MRPYWLMNFPPVWSIWVFLTVFGVTYWLDQWFPVAVFTGLRTLLIFLASLVFGAWRVIAFYPYPAGKYGRWLTMTPWQFGTRLPNGSIQLNASDMLTVGLLCSITLWDHDISIVTPLAIFLYTYIICATYSTFSGIPWRKYWLKKVLIAAIMPFAFYPVVSVYSMVISLAVCYWLCFSLLREVLKDFPWNQIAWLQSDEEVLTKKSLKTFIAGWPYSALAAIEKKEPRIKNRICEILVPILLAVWWLHAMMALTLDKNCFPLSFILVCIALLGIGIRLSCYLTGTAPPISLWGRIFNGYFIIPKYDRIFLAPLLVVILVFFAVYFMPESTQYAVWIFELTIFALLVILRGFPPSLDQWRQTGAFRIVRSKMIEKQASQVINKPKTVFEKNPVDLLMGK
;
A
#
# COMPACT_ATOMS: atom_id res chain seq x y z
N MET A 1 -7.21 33.65 -10.57
CA MET A 1 -7.69 32.63 -9.61
C MET A 1 -8.99 32.06 -10.16
N ARG A 2 -9.12 30.74 -10.34
CA ARG A 2 -10.43 30.16 -10.69
C ARG A 2 -11.35 30.29 -9.48
N PRO A 3 -12.64 30.62 -9.65
CA PRO A 3 -13.54 30.81 -8.52
C PRO A 3 -13.71 29.48 -7.76
N TYR A 4 -13.68 29.57 -6.42
CA TYR A 4 -13.56 28.44 -5.47
C TYR A 4 -14.56 27.30 -5.71
N TRP A 5 -15.78 27.60 -6.17
CA TRP A 5 -16.80 26.61 -6.50
C TRP A 5 -16.43 25.70 -7.69
N LEU A 6 -15.69 26.19 -8.69
CA LEU A 6 -15.25 25.39 -9.84
C LEU A 6 -14.12 24.39 -9.51
N MET A 7 -13.45 24.53 -8.35
CA MET A 7 -12.45 23.56 -7.88
C MET A 7 -13.08 22.42 -7.07
N ASN A 8 -14.28 22.64 -6.52
CA ASN A 8 -14.96 21.67 -5.63
C ASN A 8 -15.69 20.56 -6.38
N PHE A 9 -16.02 20.77 -7.65
CA PHE A 9 -16.59 19.72 -8.48
C PHE A 9 -15.49 18.84 -9.06
N PRO A 10 -15.69 17.50 -9.14
CA PRO A 10 -14.91 16.73 -10.08
C PRO A 10 -15.08 17.42 -11.43
N PRO A 11 -14.08 17.38 -12.31
CA PRO A 11 -14.13 18.14 -13.55
C PRO A 11 -15.50 17.94 -14.19
N VAL A 12 -16.34 18.96 -14.28
CA VAL A 12 -17.80 18.79 -14.51
C VAL A 12 -18.08 17.93 -15.74
N TRP A 13 -17.16 17.97 -16.71
CA TRP A 13 -17.12 17.09 -17.87
C TRP A 13 -17.14 15.59 -17.54
N SER A 14 -16.51 15.11 -16.47
CA SER A 14 -16.47 13.69 -16.11
C SER A 14 -17.83 13.17 -15.66
N ILE A 15 -18.61 14.00 -14.95
CA ILE A 15 -20.00 13.67 -14.59
C ILE A 15 -20.85 13.63 -15.87
N TRP A 16 -20.71 14.60 -16.77
CA TRP A 16 -21.47 14.61 -18.02
C TRP A 16 -21.14 13.41 -18.92
N VAL A 17 -19.85 13.13 -19.13
CA VAL A 17 -19.42 11.95 -19.90
C VAL A 17 -20.00 10.69 -19.29
N PHE A 18 -19.96 10.56 -17.97
CA PHE A 18 -20.54 9.43 -17.26
C PHE A 18 -22.05 9.31 -17.49
N LEU A 19 -22.81 10.39 -17.27
CA LEU A 19 -24.27 10.41 -17.45
C LEU A 19 -24.66 10.15 -18.91
N THR A 20 -23.90 10.66 -19.87
CA THR A 20 -24.14 10.41 -21.30
C THR A 20 -23.92 8.94 -21.65
N VAL A 21 -22.80 8.34 -21.22
CA VAL A 21 -22.54 6.92 -21.49
C VAL A 21 -23.57 6.03 -20.78
N PHE A 22 -23.94 6.36 -19.54
CA PHE A 22 -24.98 5.64 -18.80
C PHE A 22 -26.34 5.75 -19.52
N GLY A 23 -26.75 6.95 -19.93
CA GLY A 23 -28.02 7.17 -20.64
C GLY A 23 -28.07 6.46 -21.99
N VAL A 24 -26.98 6.48 -22.75
CA VAL A 24 -26.88 5.77 -24.04
C VAL A 24 -26.95 4.25 -23.83
N THR A 25 -26.23 3.71 -22.86
CA THR A 25 -26.25 2.26 -22.58
C THR A 25 -27.59 1.80 -22.03
N TYR A 26 -28.26 2.61 -21.20
CA TYR A 26 -29.62 2.35 -20.75
C TYR A 26 -30.62 2.39 -21.91
N TRP A 27 -30.54 3.42 -22.77
CA TRP A 27 -31.40 3.53 -23.95
C TRP A 27 -31.22 2.34 -24.89
N LEU A 28 -29.97 1.95 -25.19
CA LEU A 28 -29.68 0.78 -26.04
C LEU A 28 -30.23 -0.52 -25.46
N ASP A 29 -30.15 -0.71 -24.13
CA ASP A 29 -30.64 -1.92 -23.46
C ASP A 29 -32.17 -2.08 -23.55
N GLN A 30 -32.91 -0.97 -23.63
CA GLN A 30 -34.37 -1.00 -23.88
C GLN A 30 -34.71 -1.56 -25.26
N TRP A 31 -33.83 -1.38 -26.25
CA TRP A 31 -34.02 -1.89 -27.61
C TRP A 31 -33.37 -3.26 -27.81
N PHE A 32 -32.26 -3.52 -27.12
CA PHE A 32 -31.44 -4.70 -27.26
C PHE A 32 -31.05 -5.22 -25.86
N PRO A 33 -31.88 -6.07 -25.23
CA PRO A 33 -31.62 -6.59 -23.89
C PRO A 33 -30.44 -7.57 -23.94
N VAL A 34 -29.24 -7.03 -23.79
CA VAL A 34 -27.97 -7.77 -23.83
C VAL A 34 -27.31 -7.60 -22.48
N ALA A 35 -27.06 -8.71 -21.79
CA ALA A 35 -26.44 -8.72 -20.45
C ALA A 35 -25.11 -7.92 -20.36
N VAL A 36 -24.44 -7.73 -21.50
CA VAL A 36 -23.26 -6.88 -21.64
C VAL A 36 -23.53 -5.42 -21.24
N PHE A 37 -24.70 -4.87 -21.56
CA PHE A 37 -25.04 -3.48 -21.22
C PHE A 37 -25.24 -3.29 -19.71
N THR A 38 -25.92 -4.21 -19.03
CA THR A 38 -26.05 -4.19 -17.56
C THR A 38 -24.68 -4.30 -16.87
N GLY A 39 -23.82 -5.20 -17.35
CA GLY A 39 -22.44 -5.33 -16.85
C GLY A 39 -21.64 -4.04 -17.03
N LEU A 40 -21.76 -3.39 -18.19
CA LEU A 40 -21.09 -2.11 -18.48
C LEU A 40 -21.60 -0.98 -17.59
N ARG A 41 -22.92 -0.86 -17.36
CA ARG A 41 -23.51 0.14 -16.46
C ARG A 41 -23.01 -0.02 -15.02
N THR A 42 -23.02 -1.26 -14.50
CA THR A 42 -22.50 -1.57 -13.17
C THR A 42 -21.02 -1.19 -13.04
N LEU A 43 -20.21 -1.55 -14.03
CA LEU A 43 -18.79 -1.22 -14.07
C LEU A 43 -18.56 0.30 -14.10
N LEU A 44 -19.34 1.02 -14.91
CA LEU A 44 -19.26 2.47 -14.99
C LEU A 44 -19.56 3.10 -13.63
N ILE A 45 -20.68 2.74 -12.98
CA ILE A 45 -21.07 3.28 -11.66
C ILE A 45 -19.96 3.02 -10.64
N PHE A 46 -19.41 1.80 -10.64
CA PHE A 46 -18.29 1.43 -9.77
C PHE A 46 -17.07 2.33 -10.00
N LEU A 47 -16.65 2.50 -11.26
CA LEU A 47 -15.52 3.34 -11.63
C LEU A 47 -15.76 4.81 -11.28
N ALA A 48 -16.98 5.34 -11.50
CA ALA A 48 -17.32 6.71 -11.16
C ALA A 48 -17.20 6.97 -9.66
N SER A 49 -17.78 6.09 -8.82
CA SER A 49 -17.65 6.19 -7.35
C SER A 49 -16.20 6.09 -6.89
N LEU A 50 -15.42 5.16 -7.45
CA LEU A 50 -14.00 4.96 -7.12
C LEU A 50 -13.18 6.21 -7.49
N VAL A 51 -13.28 6.67 -8.74
CA VAL A 51 -12.53 7.82 -9.24
C VAL A 51 -12.91 9.07 -8.45
N PHE A 52 -14.19 9.26 -8.14
CA PHE A 52 -14.64 10.41 -7.37
C PHE A 52 -14.09 10.42 -5.94
N GLY A 53 -14.16 9.27 -5.23
CA GLY A 53 -13.59 9.13 -3.89
C GLY A 53 -12.08 9.38 -3.85
N ALA A 54 -11.35 8.85 -4.84
CA ALA A 54 -9.91 9.05 -4.96
C ALA A 54 -9.54 10.50 -5.29
N TRP A 55 -10.21 11.09 -6.30
CA TRP A 55 -10.01 12.48 -6.71
C TRP A 55 -10.21 13.44 -5.54
N ARG A 56 -11.24 13.22 -4.72
CA ARG A 56 -11.55 14.07 -3.56
C ARG A 56 -10.41 14.13 -2.54
N VAL A 57 -9.65 13.07 -2.36
CA VAL A 57 -8.48 13.10 -1.48
C VAL A 57 -7.29 13.75 -2.19
N ILE A 58 -7.03 13.35 -3.44
CA ILE A 58 -5.85 13.80 -4.19
C ILE A 58 -5.86 15.31 -4.43
N ALA A 59 -7.02 15.89 -4.76
CA ALA A 59 -7.13 17.30 -5.12
C ALA A 59 -7.04 18.25 -3.90
N PHE A 60 -7.48 17.81 -2.72
CA PHE A 60 -7.65 18.68 -1.55
C PHE A 60 -6.64 18.42 -0.43
N TYR A 61 -6.03 17.23 -0.39
CA TYR A 61 -5.03 16.92 0.63
C TYR A 61 -3.64 17.45 0.21
N PRO A 62 -2.93 18.21 1.07
CA PRO A 62 -1.66 18.85 0.72
C PRO A 62 -0.54 17.88 0.30
N TYR A 63 -0.57 16.63 0.78
CA TYR A 63 0.50 15.67 0.54
C TYR A 63 0.59 15.19 -0.94
N PRO A 64 -0.44 14.55 -1.52
CA PRO A 64 -0.41 14.09 -2.91
C PRO A 64 -0.32 15.28 -3.89
N ALA A 65 -0.90 16.43 -3.53
CA ALA A 65 -0.78 17.66 -4.30
C ALA A 65 0.52 18.40 -3.96
N GLY A 66 1.68 17.83 -4.29
CA GLY A 66 2.99 18.34 -3.85
C GLY A 66 3.24 19.84 -4.12
N LYS A 67 2.71 20.41 -5.21
CA LYS A 67 2.76 21.86 -5.48
C LYS A 67 1.92 22.67 -4.48
N TYR A 68 0.72 22.18 -4.16
CA TYR A 68 -0.17 22.80 -3.19
C TYR A 68 0.41 22.70 -1.77
N GLY A 69 0.97 21.55 -1.39
CA GLY A 69 1.68 21.41 -0.11
C GLY A 69 2.83 22.41 0.04
N ARG A 70 3.69 22.56 -0.98
CA ARG A 70 4.77 23.56 -0.99
C ARG A 70 4.25 24.99 -0.88
N TRP A 71 3.24 25.33 -1.67
CA TRP A 71 2.61 26.65 -1.59
C TRP A 71 2.06 26.91 -0.18
N LEU A 72 1.39 25.93 0.42
CA LEU A 72 0.82 26.02 1.76
C LEU A 72 1.92 26.29 2.81
N THR A 73 3.10 25.67 2.67
CA THR A 73 4.25 25.94 3.56
C THR A 73 4.86 27.33 3.43
N MET A 74 4.64 28.02 2.30
CA MET A 74 5.12 29.39 2.06
C MET A 74 4.09 30.44 2.50
N THR A 75 2.86 30.02 2.81
CA THR A 75 1.79 30.91 3.26
C THR A 75 1.70 30.94 4.78
N PRO A 76 1.15 32.00 5.39
CA PRO A 76 0.90 32.07 6.84
C PRO A 76 -0.30 31.19 7.27
N TRP A 77 -0.61 30.12 6.53
CA TRP A 77 -1.71 29.23 6.85
C TRP A 77 -1.47 28.53 8.19
N GLN A 78 -2.51 28.49 9.02
CA GLN A 78 -2.48 27.84 10.34
C GLN A 78 -3.63 26.85 10.46
N PHE A 79 -3.42 25.80 11.28
CA PHE A 79 -4.47 24.84 11.60
C PHE A 79 -5.71 25.56 12.16
N GLY A 80 -6.88 25.21 11.63
CA GLY A 80 -8.16 25.84 11.97
C GLY A 80 -8.65 26.85 10.93
N THR A 81 -7.75 27.38 10.08
CA THR A 81 -8.14 28.20 8.93
C THR A 81 -8.62 27.31 7.77
N ARG A 82 -9.54 27.84 6.94
CA ARG A 82 -10.05 27.12 5.78
C ARG A 82 -8.93 26.87 4.79
N LEU A 83 -8.85 25.64 4.27
CA LEU A 83 -7.89 25.29 3.23
C LEU A 83 -8.25 26.01 1.93
N PRO A 84 -7.29 26.68 1.26
CA PRO A 84 -7.56 27.47 0.05
C PRO A 84 -8.15 26.66 -1.11
N ASN A 85 -7.73 25.41 -1.28
CA ASN A 85 -8.31 24.53 -2.29
C ASN A 85 -9.69 23.98 -1.92
N GLY A 86 -10.11 24.14 -0.67
CA GLY A 86 -11.38 23.61 -0.17
C GLY A 86 -11.21 22.67 1.03
N SER A 87 -12.33 22.44 1.73
CA SER A 87 -12.36 21.52 2.86
C SER A 87 -12.06 20.09 2.39
N ILE A 88 -11.21 19.37 3.12
CA ILE A 88 -11.01 17.92 2.92
C ILE A 88 -12.24 17.14 3.38
N GLN A 89 -13.05 17.73 4.26
CA GLN A 89 -14.28 17.12 4.79
C GLN A 89 -15.30 16.94 3.67
N LEU A 90 -16.09 15.88 3.74
CA LEU A 90 -17.22 15.69 2.82
C LEU A 90 -18.20 16.84 3.00
N ASN A 91 -18.52 17.51 1.89
CA ASN A 91 -19.42 18.66 1.85
C ASN A 91 -20.79 18.26 1.26
N ALA A 92 -21.76 19.18 1.32
CA ALA A 92 -23.06 18.98 0.69
C ALA A 92 -22.98 18.69 -0.83
N SER A 93 -21.97 19.23 -1.53
CA SER A 93 -21.71 18.93 -2.94
C SER A 93 -21.34 17.47 -3.18
N ASP A 94 -20.57 16.88 -2.26
CA ASP A 94 -20.18 15.47 -2.32
C ASP A 94 -21.42 14.59 -2.10
N MET A 95 -22.27 14.97 -1.13
CA MET A 95 -23.56 14.30 -0.88
C MET A 95 -24.49 14.36 -2.08
N LEU A 96 -24.58 15.50 -2.77
CA LEU A 96 -25.42 15.66 -3.95
C LEU A 96 -24.90 14.79 -5.11
N THR A 97 -23.57 14.79 -5.33
CA THR A 97 -22.94 13.98 -6.39
C THR A 97 -23.13 12.48 -6.16
N VAL A 98 -22.85 11.99 -4.96
CA VAL A 98 -23.05 10.58 -4.60
C VAL A 98 -24.54 10.24 -4.57
N GLY A 99 -25.37 11.15 -4.09
CA GLY A 99 -26.83 11.02 -4.10
C GLY A 99 -27.37 10.81 -5.51
N LEU A 100 -26.88 11.56 -6.49
CA LEU A 100 -27.22 11.36 -7.91
C LEU A 100 -26.77 9.98 -8.42
N LEU A 101 -25.56 9.53 -8.08
CA LEU A 101 -25.09 8.18 -8.44
C LEU A 101 -25.99 7.09 -7.82
N CYS A 102 -26.42 7.27 -6.57
CA CYS A 102 -27.37 6.39 -5.91
C CYS A 102 -28.77 6.47 -6.56
N SER A 103 -29.27 7.66 -6.92
CA SER A 103 -30.56 7.78 -7.62
C SER A 103 -30.56 7.08 -8.98
N ILE A 104 -29.43 7.09 -9.70
CA ILE A 104 -29.30 6.41 -10.99
C ILE A 104 -29.48 4.89 -10.84
N THR A 105 -29.03 4.30 -9.74
CA THR A 105 -29.22 2.86 -9.47
C THR A 105 -30.67 2.48 -9.22
N LEU A 106 -31.58 3.43 -8.94
CA LEU A 106 -33.01 3.13 -8.82
C LEU A 106 -33.63 2.64 -10.14
N TRP A 107 -33.00 2.95 -11.27
CA TRP A 107 -33.42 2.48 -12.60
C TRP A 107 -32.82 1.12 -12.99
N ASP A 108 -31.89 0.58 -12.18
CA ASP A 108 -31.23 -0.70 -12.45
C ASP A 108 -31.46 -1.65 -11.26
N HIS A 109 -32.38 -2.61 -11.42
CA HIS A 109 -32.78 -3.52 -10.35
C HIS A 109 -31.66 -4.42 -9.83
N ASP A 110 -30.59 -4.61 -10.61
CA ASP A 110 -29.47 -5.47 -10.25
C ASP A 110 -28.47 -4.78 -9.30
N ILE A 111 -28.56 -3.46 -9.14
CA ILE A 111 -27.60 -2.68 -8.35
C ILE A 111 -28.28 -2.12 -7.11
N SER A 112 -27.79 -2.49 -5.92
CA SER A 112 -28.25 -1.89 -4.66
C SER A 112 -27.94 -0.39 -4.61
N ILE A 113 -28.92 0.40 -4.14
CA ILE A 113 -28.81 1.85 -3.95
C ILE A 113 -27.63 2.28 -3.08
N VAL A 114 -27.18 1.41 -2.19
CA VAL A 114 -26.09 1.71 -1.24
C VAL A 114 -24.71 1.44 -1.84
N THR A 115 -24.62 0.67 -2.92
CA THR A 115 -23.35 0.28 -3.54
C THR A 115 -22.48 1.49 -3.96
N PRO A 116 -22.99 2.51 -4.66
CA PRO A 116 -22.18 3.66 -5.07
C PRO A 116 -21.62 4.46 -3.88
N LEU A 117 -22.44 4.62 -2.83
CA LEU A 117 -22.06 5.29 -1.59
C LEU A 117 -20.97 4.51 -0.85
N ALA A 118 -21.13 3.18 -0.74
CA ALA A 118 -20.15 2.32 -0.08
C ALA A 118 -18.79 2.38 -0.77
N ILE A 119 -18.77 2.24 -2.11
CA ILE A 119 -17.53 2.32 -2.91
C ILE A 119 -16.86 3.69 -2.75
N PHE A 120 -17.63 4.78 -2.87
CA PHE A 120 -17.12 6.13 -2.73
C PHE A 120 -16.45 6.33 -1.35
N LEU A 121 -17.17 6.02 -0.27
CA LEU A 121 -16.66 6.18 1.10
C LEU A 121 -15.43 5.30 1.34
N TYR A 122 -15.47 4.07 0.85
CA TYR A 122 -14.39 3.12 0.97
C TYR A 122 -13.11 3.62 0.29
N THR A 123 -13.21 4.05 -0.97
CA THR A 123 -12.07 4.60 -1.70
C THR A 123 -11.56 5.89 -1.06
N TYR A 124 -12.46 6.78 -0.63
CA TYR A 124 -12.09 7.99 0.10
C TYR A 124 -11.29 7.66 1.38
N ILE A 125 -11.77 6.73 2.21
CA ILE A 125 -11.10 6.33 3.46
C ILE A 125 -9.73 5.71 3.17
N ILE A 126 -9.59 4.85 2.16
CA ILE A 126 -8.28 4.28 1.77
C ILE A 126 -7.32 5.38 1.34
N CYS A 127 -7.73 6.21 0.39
CA CYS A 127 -6.86 7.25 -0.15
C CYS A 127 -6.45 8.24 0.94
N ALA A 128 -7.39 8.64 1.81
CA ALA A 128 -7.13 9.57 2.91
C ALA A 128 -6.23 8.94 3.97
N THR A 129 -6.44 7.67 4.32
CA THR A 129 -5.57 6.98 5.27
C THR A 129 -4.17 6.82 4.66
N TYR A 130 -4.07 6.37 3.40
CA TYR A 130 -2.81 6.23 2.65
C TYR A 130 -2.04 7.55 2.55
N SER A 131 -2.72 8.67 2.28
CA SER A 131 -2.06 9.97 2.20
C SER A 131 -1.43 10.39 3.52
N THR A 132 -1.94 9.91 4.67
CA THR A 132 -1.31 10.14 5.98
C THR A 132 -0.14 9.19 6.30
N PHE A 133 0.07 8.11 5.54
CA PHE A 133 1.27 7.27 5.69
C PHE A 133 2.52 7.97 5.18
N SER A 134 2.32 8.81 4.18
CA SER A 134 3.40 9.38 3.40
C SER A 134 3.76 10.75 4.01
N GLY A 135 5.02 10.91 4.43
CA GLY A 135 5.54 12.17 5.00
C GLY A 135 5.38 12.39 6.51
N ILE A 136 4.63 11.55 7.23
CA ILE A 136 4.37 11.71 8.67
C ILE A 136 4.96 10.53 9.44
N PRO A 137 5.56 10.74 10.63
CA PRO A 137 6.06 9.64 11.46
C PRO A 137 4.94 8.67 11.81
N TRP A 138 4.98 7.49 11.17
CA TRP A 138 4.00 6.40 11.32
C TRP A 138 3.61 6.10 12.77
N ARG A 139 4.57 6.17 13.70
CA ARG A 139 4.37 5.83 15.11
C ARG A 139 3.37 6.72 15.84
N LYS A 140 3.29 8.01 15.52
CA LYS A 140 2.42 8.97 16.24
C LYS A 140 0.94 8.64 16.06
N TYR A 141 0.57 8.15 14.89
CA TYR A 141 -0.83 7.92 14.49
C TYR A 141 -1.16 6.45 14.25
N TRP A 142 -0.29 5.55 14.70
CA TRP A 142 -0.39 4.13 14.39
C TRP A 142 -1.72 3.51 14.85
N LEU A 143 -2.16 3.81 16.08
CA LEU A 143 -3.38 3.24 16.66
C LEU A 143 -4.62 3.52 15.79
N LYS A 144 -4.83 4.77 15.34
CA LYS A 144 -5.98 5.12 14.50
C LYS A 144 -5.92 4.42 13.15
N LYS A 145 -4.74 4.30 12.55
CA LYS A 145 -4.55 3.58 11.28
C LYS A 145 -4.87 2.10 11.41
N VAL A 146 -4.44 1.48 12.52
CA VAL A 146 -4.78 0.09 12.85
C VAL A 146 -6.28 -0.08 13.07
N LEU A 147 -6.92 0.82 13.82
CA LEU A 147 -8.37 0.78 14.05
C LEU A 147 -9.16 0.91 12.75
N ILE A 148 -8.79 1.84 11.86
CA ILE A 148 -9.40 1.96 10.53
C ILE A 148 -9.23 0.65 9.75
N ALA A 149 -8.00 0.11 9.69
CA ALA A 149 -7.72 -1.13 8.98
C ALA A 149 -8.44 -2.36 9.58
N ALA A 150 -8.73 -2.36 10.89
CA ALA A 150 -9.45 -3.42 11.57
C ALA A 150 -10.97 -3.33 11.35
N ILE A 151 -11.55 -2.12 11.35
CA ILE A 151 -12.99 -1.92 11.23
C ILE A 151 -13.45 -2.01 9.77
N MET A 152 -12.61 -1.57 8.84
CA MET A 152 -12.99 -1.41 7.44
C MET A 152 -13.47 -2.72 6.74
N PRO A 153 -12.90 -3.91 6.99
CA PRO A 153 -13.37 -5.16 6.38
C PRO A 153 -14.80 -5.56 6.77
N PHE A 154 -15.32 -5.08 7.91
CA PHE A 154 -16.71 -5.32 8.28
C PHE A 154 -17.70 -4.73 7.28
N ALA A 155 -17.29 -3.75 6.46
CA ALA A 155 -18.11 -3.21 5.38
C ALA A 155 -18.35 -4.22 4.24
N PHE A 156 -17.56 -5.29 4.15
CA PHE A 156 -17.66 -6.33 3.12
C PHE A 156 -18.19 -7.65 3.63
N TYR A 157 -18.39 -7.79 4.93
CA TYR A 157 -18.69 -9.10 5.47
C TYR A 157 -20.14 -9.47 5.08
N PRO A 158 -20.35 -10.57 4.33
CA PRO A 158 -21.63 -10.88 3.67
C PRO A 158 -22.77 -11.20 4.65
N VAL A 159 -22.43 -11.57 5.88
CA VAL A 159 -23.40 -11.90 6.94
C VAL A 159 -24.04 -10.64 7.52
N VAL A 160 -23.49 -9.47 7.24
CA VAL A 160 -23.88 -8.26 7.96
C VAL A 160 -24.84 -7.42 7.15
N SER A 161 -25.95 -7.04 7.79
CA SER A 161 -27.01 -6.24 7.18
C SER A 161 -26.47 -4.92 6.62
N VAL A 162 -27.15 -4.32 5.63
CA VAL A 162 -26.81 -3.00 5.07
C VAL A 162 -26.52 -1.96 6.16
N TYR A 163 -27.22 -2.03 7.30
CA TYR A 163 -27.02 -1.16 8.46
C TYR A 163 -25.59 -1.23 9.02
N SER A 164 -25.03 -2.42 9.15
CA SER A 164 -23.68 -2.60 9.69
C SER A 164 -22.59 -2.08 8.75
N MET A 165 -22.78 -2.20 7.43
CA MET A 165 -21.90 -1.63 6.43
C MET A 165 -21.91 -0.10 6.57
N VAL A 166 -23.10 0.50 6.69
CA VAL A 166 -23.24 1.94 6.91
C VAL A 166 -22.59 2.37 8.23
N ILE A 167 -22.82 1.64 9.33
CA ILE A 167 -22.23 1.94 10.65
C ILE A 167 -20.71 1.83 10.60
N SER A 168 -20.16 0.74 10.05
CA SER A 168 -18.71 0.54 9.96
C SER A 168 -18.04 1.61 9.10
N LEU A 169 -18.62 1.97 7.95
CA LEU A 169 -18.13 3.06 7.11
C LEU A 169 -18.23 4.43 7.81
N ALA A 170 -19.30 4.69 8.55
CA ALA A 170 -19.46 5.92 9.32
C ALA A 170 -18.40 6.04 10.43
N VAL A 171 -18.14 4.96 11.17
CA VAL A 171 -17.09 4.89 12.20
C VAL A 171 -15.71 5.08 11.56
N CYS A 172 -15.42 4.38 10.47
CA CYS A 172 -14.15 4.53 9.74
C CYS A 172 -13.97 5.95 9.19
N TYR A 173 -15.03 6.58 8.66
CA TYR A 173 -15.00 7.96 8.21
C TYR A 173 -14.69 8.91 9.36
N TRP A 174 -15.34 8.76 10.51
CA TRP A 174 -15.09 9.58 11.69
C TRP A 174 -13.64 9.42 12.21
N LEU A 175 -13.12 8.19 12.27
CA LEU A 175 -11.73 7.91 12.63
C LEU A 175 -10.75 8.54 11.63
N CYS A 176 -11.02 8.40 10.33
CA CYS A 176 -10.21 8.98 9.26
C CYS A 176 -10.21 10.52 9.33
N PHE A 177 -11.36 11.13 9.56
CA PHE A 177 -11.51 12.57 9.76
C PHE A 177 -10.71 13.07 10.98
N SER A 178 -10.84 12.39 12.11
CA SER A 178 -10.08 12.69 13.33
C SER A 178 -8.58 12.59 13.08
N LEU A 179 -8.15 11.52 12.39
CA LEU A 179 -6.77 11.32 11.97
C LEU A 179 -6.28 12.46 11.07
N LEU A 180 -7.03 12.83 10.03
CA LEU A 180 -6.68 13.92 9.12
C LEU A 180 -6.52 15.25 9.85
N ARG A 181 -7.40 15.58 10.80
CA ARG A 181 -7.30 16.82 11.58
C ARG A 181 -6.05 16.83 12.47
N GLU A 182 -5.79 15.75 13.19
CA GLU A 182 -4.59 15.69 14.04
C GLU A 182 -3.31 15.72 13.23
N VAL A 183 -3.30 15.08 12.06
CA VAL A 183 -2.19 15.16 11.14
C VAL A 183 -2.02 16.60 10.65
N LEU A 184 -3.07 17.27 10.18
CA LEU A 184 -2.98 18.67 9.73
C LEU A 184 -2.55 19.65 10.82
N LYS A 185 -2.82 19.34 12.10
CA LYS A 185 -2.35 20.14 13.24
C LYS A 185 -0.81 20.16 13.33
N ASP A 186 -0.17 19.08 12.89
CA ASP A 186 1.29 18.95 12.84
C ASP A 186 1.92 19.49 11.53
N PHE A 187 1.13 20.11 10.65
CA PHE A 187 1.66 20.70 9.43
C PHE A 187 2.52 21.94 9.77
N PRO A 188 3.73 22.12 9.17
CA PRO A 188 4.31 21.37 8.04
C PRO A 188 5.00 20.06 8.43
N TRP A 189 4.52 18.93 7.91
CA TRP A 189 4.95 17.57 8.30
C TRP A 189 6.37 17.23 7.89
N ASN A 190 7.38 17.37 8.77
CA ASN A 190 8.80 17.10 8.43
C ASN A 190 9.24 17.67 7.07
N GLN A 191 8.49 18.62 6.54
CA GLN A 191 8.66 19.20 5.21
C GLN A 191 9.73 20.28 5.31
N ILE A 192 10.10 20.67 6.52
CA ILE A 192 11.43 21.19 6.85
C ILE A 192 12.55 20.25 6.35
N ALA A 193 12.34 19.04 5.85
CA ALA A 193 13.38 18.27 5.14
C ALA A 193 13.99 18.99 3.91
N TRP A 194 13.35 20.02 3.34
CA TRP A 194 14.01 20.92 2.38
C TRP A 194 14.73 22.12 3.03
N LEU A 195 14.56 22.31 4.34
CA LEU A 195 15.28 23.24 5.22
C LEU A 195 16.35 22.53 6.06
N GLN A 196 16.26 21.20 6.24
CA GLN A 196 17.37 20.35 6.67
C GLN A 196 18.47 20.63 5.67
N SER A 197 19.64 21.06 6.16
CA SER A 197 20.77 21.39 5.32
C SER A 197 20.91 20.32 4.24
N ASP A 198 21.17 20.75 3.00
CA ASP A 198 21.35 19.83 1.88
C ASP A 198 22.33 18.69 2.26
N GLU A 199 23.26 18.96 3.18
CA GLU A 199 24.16 18.01 3.82
C GLU A 199 23.48 16.84 4.55
N GLU A 200 22.44 17.04 5.37
CA GLU A 200 21.74 15.92 6.04
C GLU A 200 20.97 15.06 5.03
N VAL A 201 20.33 15.71 4.06
CA VAL A 201 19.59 15.02 2.99
C VAL A 201 20.58 14.27 2.11
N LEU A 202 21.68 14.90 1.73
CA LEU A 202 22.77 14.29 0.97
C LEU A 202 23.42 13.17 1.78
N THR A 203 23.57 13.27 3.09
CA THR A 203 24.15 12.20 3.93
C THR A 203 23.21 11.00 4.05
N LYS A 204 21.90 11.23 4.29
CA LYS A 204 20.92 10.13 4.28
C LYS A 204 20.76 9.52 2.90
N LYS A 205 20.79 10.36 1.86
CA LYS A 205 20.72 9.92 0.47
C LYS A 205 22.00 9.20 0.11
N SER A 206 23.18 9.66 0.52
CA SER A 206 24.50 9.07 0.23
C SER A 206 24.62 7.67 0.80
N LEU A 207 24.17 7.47 2.04
CA LEU A 207 24.07 6.17 2.69
C LEU A 207 23.11 5.23 1.95
N LYS A 208 22.02 5.76 1.37
CA LYS A 208 21.06 4.98 0.56
C LYS A 208 21.48 4.77 -0.90
N THR A 209 22.24 5.70 -1.47
CA THR A 209 22.62 5.74 -2.89
C THR A 209 24.03 5.23 -3.13
N PHE A 210 24.54 4.36 -2.25
CA PHE A 210 25.82 3.67 -2.46
C PHE A 210 27.05 4.61 -2.58
N ILE A 211 27.00 5.83 -2.02
CA ILE A 211 28.12 6.78 -2.13
C ILE A 211 29.36 6.29 -1.37
N ALA A 212 29.18 5.46 -0.34
CA ALA A 212 30.29 4.79 0.36
C ALA A 212 31.14 3.88 -0.55
N GLY A 213 30.74 3.66 -1.81
CA GLY A 213 31.44 2.82 -2.76
C GLY A 213 31.29 1.33 -2.45
N TRP A 214 31.54 0.51 -3.48
CA TRP A 214 31.65 -0.93 -3.29
C TRP A 214 33.03 -1.27 -2.70
N PRO A 215 33.15 -2.15 -1.69
CA PRO A 215 32.12 -3.04 -1.12
C PRO A 215 31.40 -2.49 0.13
N TYR A 216 31.83 -1.36 0.67
CA TYR A 216 31.37 -0.85 1.96
C TYR A 216 29.87 -0.55 1.99
N SER A 217 29.28 -0.14 0.87
CA SER A 217 27.83 0.05 0.75
C SER A 217 27.00 -1.21 1.04
N ALA A 218 27.54 -2.40 0.76
CA ALA A 218 26.87 -3.67 1.06
C ALA A 218 26.99 -4.05 2.55
N LEU A 219 28.06 -3.58 3.20
CA LEU A 219 28.36 -3.78 4.61
C LEU A 219 27.80 -2.68 5.52
N ALA A 220 27.45 -1.52 4.94
CA ALA A 220 26.91 -0.39 5.65
C ALA A 220 25.65 -0.84 6.39
N ALA A 221 25.81 -1.07 7.69
CA ALA A 221 24.68 -1.24 8.57
C ALA A 221 23.92 0.09 8.50
N ILE A 222 22.76 0.08 7.84
CA ILE A 222 21.82 1.17 8.02
C ILE A 222 21.52 1.10 9.50
N GLU A 223 22.05 2.05 10.27
CA GLU A 223 21.88 2.16 11.70
C GLU A 223 20.39 2.41 11.96
N LYS A 224 19.61 1.34 11.90
CA LYS A 224 18.22 1.36 12.31
C LYS A 224 18.31 1.34 13.81
N LYS A 225 17.98 2.48 14.42
CA LYS A 225 17.70 2.57 15.85
C LYS A 225 16.83 1.38 16.22
N GLU A 226 17.41 0.39 16.88
CA GLU A 226 16.76 -0.90 17.05
C GLU A 226 15.43 -0.65 17.78
N PRO A 227 14.28 -1.08 17.21
CA PRO A 227 13.03 -0.98 17.93
C PRO A 227 13.17 -1.84 19.20
N ARG A 228 12.83 -1.25 20.36
CA ARG A 228 12.73 -1.99 21.63
C ARG A 228 11.97 -3.30 21.38
N ILE A 229 12.45 -4.43 21.89
CA ILE A 229 11.93 -5.79 21.62
C ILE A 229 10.39 -5.86 21.70
N LYS A 230 9.78 -5.23 22.71
CA LYS A 230 8.32 -5.15 22.89
C LYS A 230 7.59 -4.53 21.68
N ASN A 231 8.18 -3.52 21.05
CA ASN A 231 7.60 -2.87 19.88
C ASN A 231 7.71 -3.75 18.63
N ARG A 232 8.73 -4.61 18.55
CA ARG A 232 8.98 -5.46 17.38
C ARG A 232 7.87 -6.52 17.17
N ILE A 233 7.35 -7.08 18.27
CA ILE A 233 6.24 -8.05 18.19
C ILE A 233 4.98 -7.36 17.65
N CYS A 234 4.60 -6.20 18.20
CA CYS A 234 3.43 -5.45 17.72
C CYS A 234 3.61 -4.97 16.27
N GLU A 235 4.81 -4.50 15.90
CA GLU A 235 5.13 -4.04 14.54
C GLU A 235 5.04 -5.16 13.50
N ILE A 236 5.19 -6.44 13.89
CA ILE A 236 5.09 -7.61 12.99
C ILE A 236 3.70 -8.25 13.07
N LEU A 237 3.19 -8.56 14.25
CA LEU A 237 1.96 -9.33 14.41
C LEU A 237 0.72 -8.54 13.98
N VAL A 238 0.62 -7.27 14.35
CA VAL A 238 -0.57 -6.46 14.02
C VAL A 238 -0.82 -6.36 12.52
N PRO A 239 0.16 -6.00 11.65
CA PRO A 239 -0.10 -5.98 10.20
C PRO A 239 -0.39 -7.36 9.61
N ILE A 240 0.18 -8.44 10.17
CA ILE A 240 -0.13 -9.80 9.73
C ILE A 240 -1.57 -10.18 10.09
N LEU A 241 -1.99 -9.94 11.34
CA LEU A 241 -3.37 -10.16 11.79
C LEU A 241 -4.36 -9.36 10.94
N LEU A 242 -4.05 -8.09 10.68
CA LEU A 242 -4.86 -7.26 9.79
C LEU A 242 -4.91 -7.86 8.38
N ALA A 243 -3.78 -8.27 7.79
CA ALA A 243 -3.77 -8.86 6.46
C ALA A 243 -4.62 -10.13 6.37
N VAL A 244 -4.57 -11.01 7.38
CA VAL A 244 -5.38 -12.23 7.45
C VAL A 244 -6.86 -11.89 7.68
N TRP A 245 -7.17 -10.89 8.49
CA TRP A 245 -8.53 -10.39 8.68
C TRP A 245 -9.15 -9.85 7.38
N TRP A 246 -8.36 -9.09 6.60
CA TRP A 246 -8.76 -8.64 5.27
C TRP A 246 -8.99 -9.80 4.31
N LEU A 247 -8.09 -10.78 4.32
CA LEU A 247 -8.23 -11.99 3.51
C LEU A 247 -9.52 -12.74 3.87
N HIS A 248 -9.82 -12.90 5.16
CA HIS A 248 -11.04 -13.53 5.65
C HIS A 248 -12.30 -12.82 5.14
N ALA A 249 -12.36 -11.49 5.28
CA ALA A 249 -13.50 -10.71 4.81
C ALA A 249 -13.68 -10.80 3.28
N MET A 250 -12.59 -10.82 2.51
CA MET A 250 -12.65 -11.02 1.06
C MET A 250 -13.07 -12.44 0.68
N MET A 251 -12.59 -13.45 1.41
CA MET A 251 -13.00 -14.84 1.20
C MET A 251 -14.49 -15.00 1.45
N ALA A 252 -15.02 -14.41 2.53
CA ALA A 252 -16.45 -14.43 2.84
C ALA A 252 -17.32 -13.97 1.66
N LEU A 253 -16.90 -12.94 0.91
CA LEU A 253 -17.60 -12.48 -0.30
C LEU A 253 -17.60 -13.47 -1.48
N THR A 254 -16.68 -14.42 -1.50
CA THR A 254 -16.42 -15.31 -2.64
C THR A 254 -16.77 -16.77 -2.39
N LEU A 255 -17.05 -17.14 -1.13
CA LEU A 255 -17.14 -18.53 -0.66
C LEU A 255 -18.34 -19.32 -1.19
N ASP A 256 -19.34 -18.66 -1.77
CA ASP A 256 -20.50 -19.34 -2.37
C ASP A 256 -20.18 -20.14 -3.64
N LYS A 257 -18.94 -20.03 -4.16
CA LYS A 257 -18.51 -20.71 -5.38
C LYS A 257 -17.58 -21.88 -5.03
N ASN A 258 -18.11 -23.11 -5.14
CA ASN A 258 -17.44 -24.41 -4.96
C ASN A 258 -16.22 -24.69 -5.89
N CYS A 259 -15.55 -23.65 -6.41
CA CYS A 259 -14.53 -23.79 -7.47
C CYS A 259 -13.17 -23.17 -7.13
N PHE A 260 -12.94 -22.67 -5.91
CA PHE A 260 -11.64 -22.07 -5.59
C PHE A 260 -10.65 -23.12 -5.04
N PRO A 261 -9.57 -23.44 -5.77
CA PRO A 261 -8.53 -24.35 -5.28
C PRO A 261 -7.67 -23.65 -4.23
N LEU A 262 -8.18 -23.54 -3.00
CA LEU A 262 -7.49 -22.87 -1.87
C LEU A 262 -6.08 -23.41 -1.65
N SER A 263 -5.90 -24.73 -1.80
CA SER A 263 -4.60 -25.40 -1.73
C SER A 263 -3.61 -24.87 -2.77
N PHE A 264 -4.05 -24.69 -4.02
CA PHE A 264 -3.20 -24.13 -5.08
C PHE A 264 -2.80 -22.68 -4.78
N ILE A 265 -3.77 -21.84 -4.38
CA ILE A 265 -3.50 -20.44 -4.01
C ILE A 265 -2.51 -20.37 -2.84
N LEU A 266 -2.68 -21.23 -1.83
CA LEU A 266 -1.79 -21.31 -0.68
C LEU A 266 -0.36 -21.64 -1.10
N VAL A 267 -0.17 -22.63 -1.98
CA VAL A 267 1.14 -23.01 -2.52
C VAL A 267 1.74 -21.84 -3.32
N CYS A 268 0.97 -21.15 -4.17
CA CYS A 268 1.44 -19.99 -4.91
C CYS A 268 1.91 -18.86 -3.99
N ILE A 269 1.12 -18.51 -2.96
CA ILE A 269 1.49 -17.48 -1.97
C ILE A 269 2.77 -17.89 -1.23
N ALA A 270 2.90 -19.17 -0.88
CA ALA A 270 4.08 -19.68 -0.21
C ALA A 270 5.35 -19.60 -1.07
N LEU A 271 5.28 -20.06 -2.32
CA LEU A 271 6.38 -19.98 -3.27
C LEU A 271 6.79 -18.52 -3.53
N LEU A 272 5.82 -17.63 -3.70
CA LEU A 272 6.08 -16.20 -3.87
C LEU A 272 6.76 -15.61 -2.63
N GLY A 273 6.25 -15.91 -1.43
CA GLY A 273 6.82 -15.43 -0.17
C GLY A 273 8.25 -15.94 0.07
N ILE A 274 8.51 -17.22 -0.21
CA ILE A 274 9.85 -17.81 -0.19
C ILE A 274 10.77 -17.11 -1.21
N GLY A 275 10.30 -16.93 -2.44
CA GLY A 275 11.05 -16.29 -3.52
C GLY A 275 11.42 -14.85 -3.20
N ILE A 276 10.48 -14.05 -2.69
CA ILE A 276 10.72 -12.66 -2.26
C ILE A 276 11.74 -12.64 -1.13
N ARG A 277 11.57 -13.50 -0.11
CA ARG A 277 12.51 -13.57 1.02
C ARG A 277 13.91 -13.91 0.52
N LEU A 278 14.10 -15.03 -0.17
CA LEU A 278 15.40 -15.46 -0.68
C LEU A 278 16.03 -14.41 -1.60
N SER A 279 15.26 -13.79 -2.49
CA SER A 279 15.75 -12.71 -3.37
C SER A 279 16.31 -11.54 -2.55
N CYS A 280 15.66 -11.14 -1.46
CA CYS A 280 16.18 -10.10 -0.57
C CYS A 280 17.53 -10.46 0.08
N TYR A 281 17.72 -11.73 0.46
CA TYR A 281 18.96 -12.20 1.09
C TYR A 281 20.10 -12.41 0.07
N LEU A 282 19.78 -12.90 -1.12
CA LEU A 282 20.73 -13.25 -2.17
C LEU A 282 21.11 -12.05 -3.06
N THR A 283 20.37 -10.94 -3.02
CA THR A 283 20.73 -9.74 -3.77
C THR A 283 22.06 -9.17 -3.29
N GLY A 284 23.10 -9.27 -4.14
CA GLY A 284 24.45 -8.78 -3.84
C GLY A 284 25.30 -9.74 -2.99
N THR A 285 24.82 -10.97 -2.75
CA THR A 285 25.57 -11.99 -2.01
C THR A 285 25.61 -13.30 -2.79
N ALA A 286 26.68 -14.07 -2.62
CA ALA A 286 26.81 -15.41 -3.18
C ALA A 286 27.26 -16.40 -2.11
N PRO A 287 26.91 -17.70 -2.25
CA PRO A 287 27.41 -18.73 -1.35
C PRO A 287 28.95 -18.78 -1.40
N PRO A 288 29.62 -19.10 -0.29
CA PRO A 288 31.07 -19.21 -0.24
C PRO A 288 31.59 -20.35 -1.14
N ILE A 289 30.85 -21.47 -1.18
CA ILE A 289 31.12 -22.64 -2.01
C ILE A 289 29.91 -22.88 -2.91
N SER A 290 30.15 -23.18 -4.19
CA SER A 290 29.08 -23.54 -5.14
C SER A 290 28.35 -24.82 -4.69
N LEU A 291 27.13 -25.04 -5.18
CA LEU A 291 26.37 -26.24 -4.84
C LEU A 291 27.13 -27.52 -5.20
N TRP A 292 27.80 -27.54 -6.36
CA TRP A 292 28.70 -28.64 -6.75
C TRP A 292 29.89 -28.79 -5.80
N GLY A 293 30.54 -27.70 -5.40
CA GLY A 293 31.63 -27.74 -4.44
C GLY A 293 31.20 -28.27 -3.06
N ARG A 294 29.94 -28.07 -2.66
CA ARG A 294 29.39 -28.68 -1.43
C ARG A 294 29.27 -30.19 -1.55
N ILE A 295 28.76 -30.67 -2.68
CA ILE A 295 28.59 -32.11 -2.96
C ILE A 295 29.95 -32.81 -2.99
N PHE A 296 30.93 -32.27 -3.74
CA PHE A 296 32.25 -32.90 -3.87
C PHE A 296 33.09 -32.89 -2.60
N ASN A 297 32.96 -31.84 -1.77
CA ASN A 297 33.72 -31.74 -0.52
C ASN A 297 32.99 -32.35 0.70
N GLY A 298 31.78 -32.89 0.52
CA GLY A 298 30.97 -33.44 1.61
C GLY A 298 30.40 -32.40 2.60
N TYR A 299 30.58 -31.11 2.34
CA TYR A 299 30.05 -30.02 3.17
C TYR A 299 28.65 -29.59 2.72
N PHE A 300 27.65 -30.46 2.96
CA PHE A 300 26.26 -30.16 2.60
C PHE A 300 25.71 -28.92 3.31
N ILE A 301 26.03 -28.78 4.59
CA ILE A 301 25.59 -27.68 5.45
C ILE A 301 26.77 -26.77 5.76
N ILE A 302 26.66 -25.50 5.37
CA ILE A 302 27.62 -24.45 5.71
C ILE A 302 27.07 -23.68 6.92
N PRO A 303 27.72 -23.81 8.10
CA PRO A 303 27.31 -23.08 9.28
C PRO A 303 27.27 -21.58 9.01
N LYS A 304 26.32 -20.88 9.64
CA LYS A 304 25.99 -19.47 9.41
C LYS A 304 25.33 -19.20 8.06
N TYR A 305 25.86 -19.67 6.92
CA TYR A 305 25.28 -19.39 5.60
C TYR A 305 23.90 -20.02 5.42
N ASP A 306 23.74 -21.30 5.71
CA ASP A 306 22.48 -22.01 5.40
C ASP A 306 21.31 -21.64 6.33
N ARG A 307 21.53 -20.78 7.33
CA ARG A 307 20.47 -20.26 8.21
C ARG A 307 19.37 -19.52 7.45
N ILE A 308 19.66 -18.96 6.27
CA ILE A 308 18.64 -18.28 5.44
C ILE A 308 17.57 -19.23 4.89
N PHE A 309 17.89 -20.52 4.74
CA PHE A 309 16.98 -21.54 4.20
C PHE A 309 16.04 -22.15 5.25
N LEU A 310 16.31 -21.93 6.54
CA LEU A 310 15.52 -22.49 7.63
C LEU A 310 14.06 -22.00 7.60
N ALA A 311 13.83 -20.69 7.39
CA ALA A 311 12.47 -20.14 7.28
C ALA A 311 11.72 -20.65 6.03
N PRO A 312 12.30 -20.64 4.81
CA PRO A 312 11.69 -21.31 3.65
C PRO A 312 11.36 -22.77 3.87
N LEU A 313 12.26 -23.54 4.48
CA LEU A 313 12.02 -24.96 4.76
C LEU A 313 10.82 -25.14 5.71
N LEU A 314 10.74 -24.35 6.78
CA LEU A 314 9.58 -24.36 7.68
C LEU A 314 8.28 -23.99 6.97
N VAL A 315 8.30 -23.04 6.03
CA VAL A 315 7.13 -22.69 5.22
C VAL A 315 6.70 -23.84 4.31
N VAL A 316 7.65 -24.53 3.67
CA VAL A 316 7.34 -25.71 2.84
C VAL A 316 6.70 -26.82 3.67
N ILE A 317 7.28 -27.13 4.84
CA ILE A 317 6.74 -28.14 5.76
C ILE A 317 5.34 -27.74 6.23
N LEU A 318 5.16 -26.49 6.66
CA LEU A 318 3.87 -25.96 7.11
C LEU A 318 2.79 -26.09 6.02
N VAL A 319 3.09 -25.65 4.80
CA VAL A 319 2.14 -25.67 3.68
C VAL A 319 1.86 -27.09 3.21
N PHE A 320 2.87 -27.96 3.20
CA PHE A 320 2.68 -29.38 2.90
C PHE A 320 1.66 -30.01 3.85
N PHE A 321 1.83 -29.83 5.16
CA PHE A 321 0.87 -30.35 6.15
C PHE A 321 -0.50 -29.68 6.04
N ALA A 322 -0.56 -28.37 5.82
CA ALA A 322 -1.83 -27.66 5.65
C ALA A 322 -2.63 -28.16 4.44
N VAL A 323 -1.96 -28.44 3.31
CA VAL A 323 -2.59 -29.00 2.11
C VAL A 323 -2.98 -30.46 2.32
N TYR A 324 -2.10 -31.27 2.91
CA TYR A 324 -2.34 -32.69 3.17
C TYR A 324 -3.53 -32.92 4.13
N PHE A 325 -3.66 -32.08 5.15
CA PHE A 325 -4.75 -32.16 6.13
C PHE A 325 -5.92 -31.21 5.84
N MET A 326 -5.99 -30.61 4.64
CA MET A 326 -7.10 -29.73 4.28
C MET A 326 -8.39 -30.55 4.11
N PRO A 327 -9.45 -30.30 4.91
CA PRO A 327 -10.69 -31.06 4.81
C PRO A 327 -11.47 -30.67 3.56
N GLU A 328 -12.32 -31.58 3.09
CA GLU A 328 -13.22 -31.34 1.95
C GLU A 328 -14.29 -30.29 2.26
N SER A 329 -14.63 -30.10 3.55
CA SER A 329 -15.58 -29.07 3.96
C SER A 329 -14.99 -27.67 3.75
N THR A 330 -15.63 -26.91 2.86
CA THR A 330 -15.24 -25.54 2.50
C THR A 330 -15.05 -24.64 3.72
N GLN A 331 -15.93 -24.76 4.73
CA GLN A 331 -15.82 -23.94 5.93
C GLN A 331 -14.50 -24.22 6.65
N TYR A 332 -14.23 -25.47 7.05
CA TYR A 332 -12.99 -25.81 7.75
C TYR A 332 -11.73 -25.56 6.91
N ALA A 333 -11.79 -25.76 5.59
CA ALA A 333 -10.70 -25.46 4.68
C ALA A 333 -10.28 -23.98 4.74
N VAL A 334 -11.23 -23.05 4.84
CA VAL A 334 -10.96 -21.60 4.99
C VAL A 334 -10.22 -21.30 6.29
N TRP A 335 -10.64 -21.88 7.42
CA TRP A 335 -9.97 -21.68 8.70
C TRP A 335 -8.52 -22.18 8.67
N ILE A 336 -8.29 -23.38 8.10
CA ILE A 336 -6.93 -23.93 7.94
C ILE A 336 -6.10 -23.04 7.01
N PHE A 337 -6.68 -22.59 5.89
CA PHE A 337 -6.02 -21.69 4.96
C PHE A 337 -5.57 -20.39 5.64
N GLU A 338 -6.47 -19.72 6.36
CA GLU A 338 -6.18 -18.46 7.06
C GLU A 338 -5.14 -18.61 8.17
N LEU A 339 -5.27 -19.66 8.99
CA LEU A 339 -4.29 -19.98 10.03
C LEU A 339 -2.91 -20.27 9.43
N THR A 340 -2.88 -20.95 8.28
CA THR A 340 -1.64 -21.26 7.57
C THR A 340 -1.01 -20.00 7.00
N ILE A 341 -1.79 -19.11 6.37
CA ILE A 341 -1.30 -17.81 5.87
C ILE A 341 -0.76 -16.97 7.04
N PHE A 342 -1.45 -16.94 8.17
CA PHE A 342 -0.97 -16.26 9.39
C PHE A 342 0.42 -16.80 9.80
N ALA A 343 0.53 -18.11 10.02
CA ALA A 343 1.77 -18.76 10.46
C ALA A 343 2.90 -18.58 9.42
N LEU A 344 2.59 -18.69 8.13
CA LEU A 344 3.51 -18.47 7.02
C LEU A 344 4.09 -17.06 7.04
N LEU A 345 3.25 -16.03 7.19
CA LEU A 345 3.70 -14.64 7.24
C LEU A 345 4.54 -14.38 8.49
N VAL A 346 4.18 -14.99 9.63
CA VAL A 346 4.96 -14.91 10.87
C VAL A 346 6.34 -15.55 10.69
N ILE A 347 6.44 -16.73 10.06
CA ILE A 347 7.73 -17.39 9.78
C ILE A 347 8.54 -16.54 8.79
N LEU A 348 7.95 -16.11 7.68
CA LEU A 348 8.65 -15.32 6.66
C LEU A 348 9.13 -13.96 7.16
N ARG A 349 8.49 -13.35 8.16
CA ARG A 349 8.87 -12.03 8.67
C ARG A 349 9.62 -12.07 9.99
N GLY A 350 9.23 -12.95 10.91
CA GLY A 350 9.72 -13.03 12.28
C GLY A 350 10.89 -13.99 12.46
N PHE A 351 11.00 -15.05 11.65
CA PHE A 351 11.99 -16.10 11.88
C PHE A 351 13.40 -15.66 11.49
N PRO A 352 14.43 -15.94 12.33
CA PRO A 352 15.81 -15.56 12.06
C PRO A 352 16.41 -16.30 10.85
N PRO A 353 17.53 -15.79 10.30
CA PRO A 353 18.15 -14.50 10.63
C PRO A 353 17.27 -13.34 10.12
N SER A 354 17.41 -12.15 10.71
CA SER A 354 16.92 -10.93 10.06
C SER A 354 17.87 -10.53 8.93
N LEU A 355 17.42 -9.72 7.96
CA LEU A 355 18.30 -9.27 6.87
C LEU A 355 19.52 -8.51 7.38
N ASP A 356 19.33 -7.69 8.41
CA ASP A 356 20.40 -6.91 9.02
C ASP A 356 21.39 -7.83 9.77
N GLN A 357 20.88 -8.78 10.56
CA GLN A 357 21.71 -9.79 11.24
C GLN A 357 22.47 -10.67 10.23
N TRP A 358 21.81 -11.07 9.15
CA TRP A 358 22.44 -11.82 8.06
C TRP A 358 23.58 -11.02 7.47
N ARG A 359 23.37 -9.75 7.09
CA ARG A 359 24.42 -8.91 6.49
C ARG A 359 25.64 -8.75 7.39
N GLN A 360 25.45 -8.74 8.71
CA GLN A 360 26.54 -8.57 9.68
C GLN A 360 27.26 -9.89 10.03
N THR A 361 26.53 -11.01 10.09
CA THR A 361 27.05 -12.29 10.66
C THR A 361 27.09 -13.45 9.67
N GLY A 362 26.54 -13.26 8.47
CA GLY A 362 26.43 -14.28 7.44
C GLY A 362 27.78 -14.61 6.80
N ALA A 363 28.03 -15.90 6.59
CA ALA A 363 29.22 -16.39 5.92
C ALA A 363 29.00 -16.43 4.39
N PHE A 364 28.90 -15.28 3.74
CA PHE A 364 28.70 -15.17 2.29
C PHE A 364 29.81 -14.35 1.63
N ARG A 365 29.93 -14.49 0.31
CA ARG A 365 30.77 -13.63 -0.52
C ARG A 365 29.95 -12.44 -1.00
N ILE A 366 30.50 -11.23 -0.91
CA ILE A 366 29.87 -10.03 -1.47
C ILE A 366 30.14 -10.02 -2.97
N VAL A 367 29.08 -9.93 -3.77
CA VAL A 367 29.19 -9.90 -5.23
C VAL A 367 28.74 -8.53 -5.73
N ARG A 368 29.51 -7.96 -6.66
CA ARG A 368 29.12 -6.73 -7.34
C ARG A 368 27.89 -7.03 -8.19
N SER A 369 26.75 -6.41 -7.88
CA SER A 369 25.56 -6.59 -8.70
C SER A 369 25.77 -5.86 -10.04
N LYS A 370 25.37 -6.48 -11.15
CA LYS A 370 25.41 -5.82 -12.48
C LYS A 370 24.62 -4.52 -12.52
N MET A 371 23.60 -4.38 -11.67
CA MET A 371 22.83 -3.14 -11.54
C MET A 371 23.67 -2.04 -10.91
N ILE A 372 24.46 -2.34 -9.88
CA ILE A 372 25.40 -1.39 -9.26
C ILE A 372 26.50 -1.01 -10.26
N GLU A 373 26.99 -1.97 -11.03
CA GLU A 373 27.97 -1.72 -12.09
C GLU A 373 27.40 -0.77 -13.15
N LYS A 374 26.18 -1.02 -13.66
CA LYS A 374 25.50 -0.10 -14.57
C LYS A 374 25.29 1.30 -13.99
N GLN A 375 24.93 1.41 -12.71
CA GLN A 375 24.77 2.71 -12.05
C GLN A 375 26.10 3.44 -11.92
N ALA A 376 27.16 2.74 -11.53
CA ALA A 376 28.50 3.32 -11.47
C ALA A 376 28.96 3.79 -12.87
N SER A 377 28.77 2.98 -13.91
CA SER A 377 29.06 3.36 -15.29
C SER A 377 28.22 4.55 -15.77
N GLN A 378 26.94 4.64 -15.40
CA GLN A 378 26.08 5.77 -15.73
C GLN A 378 26.50 7.07 -15.04
N VAL A 379 27.02 6.98 -13.81
CA VAL A 379 27.57 8.15 -13.10
C VAL A 379 28.87 8.61 -13.74
N ILE A 380 29.76 7.68 -14.12
CA ILE A 380 31.02 7.99 -14.80
C ILE A 380 30.78 8.58 -16.20
N ASN A 381 29.81 8.03 -16.95
CA ASN A 381 29.52 8.44 -18.32
C ASN A 381 28.54 9.61 -18.44
N LYS A 382 27.92 10.06 -17.34
CA LYS A 382 27.16 11.30 -17.38
C LYS A 382 28.16 12.44 -17.58
N PRO A 383 28.11 13.17 -18.70
CA PRO A 383 28.99 14.30 -18.90
C PRO A 383 28.79 15.28 -17.72
N LYS A 384 29.85 15.96 -17.27
CA LYS A 384 29.90 16.86 -16.10
C LYS A 384 28.95 18.09 -16.19
N THR A 385 27.86 18.01 -16.92
CA THR A 385 27.22 19.17 -17.57
C THR A 385 26.25 19.97 -16.71
N VAL A 386 26.06 19.69 -15.41
CA VAL A 386 25.08 20.47 -14.61
C VAL A 386 25.52 20.81 -13.19
N PHE A 387 26.28 19.95 -12.50
CA PHE A 387 26.69 20.21 -11.10
C PHE A 387 28.04 20.94 -10.96
N GLU A 388 28.76 21.17 -12.06
CA GLU A 388 29.90 22.09 -12.10
C GLU A 388 29.48 23.53 -12.49
N LYS A 389 28.18 23.80 -12.70
CA LYS A 389 27.72 25.19 -12.69
C LYS A 389 27.76 25.67 -11.24
N ASN A 390 28.58 26.69 -11.01
CA ASN A 390 28.81 27.32 -9.72
C ASN A 390 27.44 27.61 -9.08
N PRO A 391 27.17 27.24 -7.80
CA PRO A 391 25.89 27.55 -7.15
C PRO A 391 25.51 29.04 -7.22
N VAL A 392 26.52 29.90 -7.41
CA VAL A 392 26.36 31.34 -7.70
C VAL A 392 25.59 31.61 -9.00
N ASP A 393 25.80 30.83 -10.06
CA ASP A 393 25.12 31.03 -11.36
C ASP A 393 23.64 30.67 -11.31
N LEU A 394 23.27 29.67 -10.48
CA LEU A 394 21.88 29.28 -10.23
C LEU A 394 21.12 30.30 -9.36
N LEU A 395 21.81 31.03 -8.48
CA LEU A 395 21.22 32.11 -7.69
C LEU A 395 21.13 33.44 -8.45
N MET A 396 22.00 33.65 -9.45
CA MET A 396 22.01 34.86 -10.29
C MET A 396 21.03 34.80 -11.47
N GLY A 397 20.26 33.72 -11.63
CA GLY A 397 19.21 33.62 -12.64
C GLY A 397 19.72 33.73 -14.09
N LYS A 398 20.92 33.21 -14.38
CA LYS A 398 21.49 33.15 -15.73
C LYS A 398 21.35 31.77 -16.38
#